data_AF-A0A537T0F6-F1
#
_entry.id   AF-A0A537T0F6-F1
#
_cell.length_a   1.000
_cell.length_b   1.000
_cell.length_c   1.000
_cell.angle_alpha   90.00
_cell.angle_beta   90.00
_cell.angle_gamma   90.00
#
_symmetry.space_group_name_H-M   'P 1'
#
loop_
_entity.id
_entity.type
_entity.pdbx_description
1 polymer ?
#
loop_
_entity_poly.entity_id
_entity_poly.type
_entity_poly.pdbx_seq_one_letter_code
_entity_poly.pdbx_strand_id
1 'polypeptide(L)'
;YMLGHDPIWFVVLSGLVFFAWGEIYSLFPSTCTDTFGVKFATTNAGLLYTAKGTASLLVPVANYMQQSSGSWDQVFVIAAGANILASLLAIVVLKPWRRTVVAQSQTQQ
;
A
#
# COMPACT_ATOMS: atom_id res chain seq x y z
N TYR A 1 -2.93 9.19 -21.77
CA TYR A 1 -3.39 8.39 -22.96
C TYR A 1 -2.31 7.70 -23.83
N MET A 2 -1.00 7.91 -23.66
CA MET A 2 -0.02 7.49 -24.69
C MET A 2 0.55 6.05 -24.56
N LEU A 3 0.29 5.32 -23.47
CA LEU A 3 0.86 3.96 -23.26
C LEU A 3 -0.19 2.85 -23.03
N GLY A 4 -1.48 3.19 -22.97
CA GLY A 4 -2.56 2.20 -22.72
C GLY A 4 -3.25 1.68 -23.98
N HIS A 5 -3.00 2.28 -25.13
CA HIS A 5 -3.60 1.86 -26.41
C HIS A 5 -2.87 0.67 -27.03
N ASP A 6 -1.58 0.50 -26.69
CA ASP A 6 -0.77 -0.62 -27.14
C ASP A 6 -0.99 -1.82 -26.20
N PRO A 7 -1.57 -2.93 -26.68
CA PRO A 7 -1.93 -4.07 -25.83
C PRO A 7 -0.72 -4.65 -25.08
N ILE A 8 0.49 -4.49 -25.61
CA ILE A 8 1.74 -4.91 -24.96
C ILE A 8 2.00 -4.11 -23.68
N TRP A 9 1.96 -2.78 -23.77
CA TRP A 9 2.20 -1.90 -22.61
C TRP A 9 1.11 -2.05 -21.56
N PHE A 10 -0.15 -2.24 -21.98
CA PHE A 10 -1.24 -2.54 -21.05
C PHE A 10 -0.96 -3.82 -20.25
N VAL A 11 -0.55 -4.91 -20.90
CA VAL A 11 -0.24 -6.19 -20.23
C VAL A 11 0.96 -6.06 -19.29
N VAL A 12 2.04 -5.40 -19.73
CA VAL A 12 3.25 -5.22 -18.92
C VAL A 12 2.97 -4.35 -17.70
N LEU A 13 2.33 -3.19 -17.87
CA LEU A 13 1.98 -2.29 -16.77
C LEU A 13 1.01 -2.97 -15.79
N SER A 14 0.00 -3.67 -16.29
CA SER A 14 -0.92 -4.43 -15.43
C SER A 14 -0.19 -5.54 -14.66
N GLY A 15 0.69 -6.29 -15.32
CA GLY A 15 1.51 -7.33 -14.69
C GLY A 15 2.39 -6.78 -13.56
N LEU A 16 3.05 -5.64 -13.79
CA LEU A 16 3.87 -4.97 -12.76
C LEU A 16 3.02 -4.49 -11.57
N VAL A 17 1.85 -3.92 -11.83
CA VAL A 17 0.93 -3.48 -10.77
C VAL A 17 0.47 -4.68 -9.92
N PHE A 18 0.07 -5.78 -10.55
CA PHE A 18 -0.35 -6.99 -9.82
C PHE A 18 0.80 -7.64 -9.06
N PHE A 19 2.00 -7.66 -9.63
CA PHE A 19 3.21 -8.17 -8.97
C PHE A 19 3.52 -7.37 -7.69
N ALA A 20 3.54 -6.03 -7.78
CA ALA A 20 3.77 -5.16 -6.63
C ALA A 20 2.67 -5.33 -5.56
N TRP A 21 1.42 -5.50 -5.97
CA TRP A 21 0.31 -5.76 -5.05
C TRP A 21 0.43 -7.10 -4.30
N GLY A 22 0.89 -8.16 -4.98
CA GLY A 22 1.11 -9.47 -4.37
C GLY A 22 2.20 -9.44 -3.28
N GLU A 23 3.32 -8.79 -3.58
CA GLU A 23 4.43 -8.60 -2.64
C GLU A 23 3.96 -7.83 -1.39
N ILE A 24 3.24 -6.71 -1.57
CA ILE A 24 2.71 -5.90 -0.46
C ILE A 24 1.78 -6.74 0.45
N TYR A 25 0.84 -7.49 -0.11
CA TYR A 25 -0.08 -8.29 0.72
C TYR A 25 0.56 -9.46 1.44
N SER A 26 1.70 -9.95 0.98
CA SER A 26 2.46 -10.99 1.66
C SER A 26 3.41 -10.40 2.71
N LEU A 27 4.07 -9.28 2.38
CA LEU A 27 5.03 -8.59 3.23
C LEU A 27 4.38 -7.86 4.40
N PHE A 28 3.21 -7.24 4.24
CA PHE A 28 2.56 -6.48 5.31
C PHE A 28 2.06 -7.34 6.48
N PRO A 29 1.39 -8.49 6.26
CA PRO A 29 0.99 -9.38 7.34
C PRO A 29 2.19 -10.02 8.02
N SER A 30 3.19 -10.49 7.26
CA SER A 30 4.41 -11.07 7.82
C SER A 30 5.19 -10.05 8.64
N THR A 31 5.34 -8.79 8.18
CA THR A 31 5.95 -7.72 8.98
C THR A 31 5.10 -7.31 10.20
N CYS A 32 3.78 -7.33 10.11
CA CYS A 32 2.91 -7.13 11.28
C CYS A 32 3.08 -8.25 12.32
N THR A 33 3.14 -9.51 11.87
CA THR A 33 3.38 -10.66 12.76
C THR A 33 4.76 -10.62 13.38
N ASP A 34 5.80 -10.27 12.63
CA ASP A 34 7.18 -10.11 13.13
C ASP A 34 7.32 -8.94 14.12
N THR A 35 6.53 -7.86 13.97
CA THR A 35 6.67 -6.66 14.80
C THR A 35 5.78 -6.69 16.05
N PHE A 36 4.56 -7.20 15.97
CA PHE A 36 3.59 -7.15 17.08
C PHE A 36 3.35 -8.51 17.77
N GLY A 37 3.93 -9.59 17.24
CA GLY A 37 3.73 -10.95 17.73
C GLY A 37 2.34 -11.51 17.45
N VAL A 38 2.21 -12.83 17.55
CA VAL A 38 0.96 -13.56 17.25
C VAL A 38 -0.19 -13.29 18.24
N LYS A 39 0.07 -12.60 19.36
CA LYS A 39 -0.88 -12.39 20.46
C LYS A 39 -2.06 -11.46 20.11
N PHE A 40 -1.86 -10.49 19.21
CA PHE A 40 -2.91 -9.57 18.72
C PHE A 40 -3.10 -9.60 17.20
N ALA A 41 -2.79 -10.73 16.56
CA ALA A 41 -2.86 -10.88 15.09
C ALA A 41 -4.25 -10.54 14.52
N THR A 42 -5.33 -10.94 15.21
CA THR A 42 -6.71 -10.66 14.81
C THR A 42 -7.04 -9.17 14.86
N THR A 43 -6.58 -8.44 15.88
CA THR A 43 -6.81 -7.00 16.02
C THR A 43 -6.04 -6.21 14.95
N ASN A 44 -4.80 -6.60 14.67
CA ASN A 44 -3.99 -5.97 13.62
C ASN A 44 -4.57 -6.22 12.22
N ALA A 45 -5.03 -7.44 11.94
CA ALA A 45 -5.72 -7.76 10.69
C ALA A 45 -7.04 -6.96 10.56
N GLY A 46 -7.78 -6.81 11.66
CA GLY A 46 -8.98 -5.96 11.70
C GLY A 46 -8.69 -4.51 11.36
N LEU A 47 -7.62 -3.93 11.94
CA LEU A 47 -7.22 -2.54 11.70
C LEU A 47 -6.75 -2.31 10.25
N LEU A 48 -6.05 -3.27 9.66
CA LEU A 48 -5.73 -3.29 8.23
C LEU A 48 -6.99 -3.28 7.35
N TYR A 49 -8.01 -4.07 7.71
CA TYR A 49 -9.26 -4.12 6.96
C TYR A 49 -10.07 -2.82 7.10
N THR A 50 -10.05 -2.20 8.28
CA THR A 50 -10.63 -0.86 8.48
C THR A 50 -9.91 0.16 7.62
N ALA A 51 -8.57 0.18 7.61
CA ALA A 51 -7.81 1.10 6.76
C ALA A 51 -8.15 0.90 5.27
N LYS A 52 -8.30 -0.35 4.83
CA LYS A 52 -8.72 -0.70 3.46
C LYS A 52 -10.13 -0.19 3.14
N GLY A 53 -11.06 -0.33 4.09
CA GLY A 53 -12.41 0.22 3.98
C GLY A 53 -12.45 1.74 4.00
N THR A 54 -11.60 2.41 4.79
CA THR A 54 -11.49 3.87 4.76
C THR A 54 -10.90 4.36 3.44
N ALA A 55 -9.91 3.67 2.89
CA ALA A 55 -9.34 4.00 1.59
C ALA A 55 -10.36 3.84 0.45
N SER A 56 -11.28 2.88 0.52
CA SER A 56 -12.31 2.71 -0.51
C SER A 56 -13.29 3.87 -0.58
N LEU A 57 -13.46 4.65 0.50
CA LEU A 57 -14.26 5.88 0.51
C LEU A 57 -13.67 7.00 -0.36
N LEU A 58 -12.39 6.90 -0.77
CA LEU A 58 -11.76 7.86 -1.68
C LEU A 58 -12.00 7.50 -3.16
N VAL A 59 -12.48 6.29 -3.45
CA VAL A 59 -12.76 5.83 -4.83
C VAL A 59 -13.83 6.70 -5.53
N PRO A 60 -14.94 7.10 -4.88
CA PRO A 60 -15.91 8.03 -5.47
C PRO A 60 -15.29 9.39 -5.85
N VAL A 61 -14.35 9.89 -5.06
CA VAL A 61 -13.64 11.15 -5.33
C VAL A 61 -12.75 10.99 -6.57
N ALA A 62 -12.04 9.87 -6.70
CA ALA A 62 -11.27 9.56 -7.90
C ALA A 62 -12.15 9.46 -9.15
N ASN A 63 -13.32 8.81 -9.06
CA ASN A 63 -14.27 8.73 -10.16
C ASN A 63 -14.84 10.10 -10.55
N TYR A 64 -15.07 10.99 -9.58
CA TYR A 64 -15.50 12.35 -9.86
C TYR A 64 -14.40 13.16 -10.58
N MET A 65 -13.14 13.03 -10.15
CA MET A 65 -12.00 13.66 -10.82
C MET A 65 -11.81 13.17 -12.26
N GLN A 66 -12.01 11.88 -12.50
CA GLN A 66 -11.99 11.32 -13.86
C GLN A 66 -13.12 11.91 -14.72
N GLN A 67 -14.34 11.99 -14.18
CA GLN A 67 -15.49 12.55 -14.91
C GLN A 67 -15.30 14.04 -15.25
N SER A 68 -14.68 14.83 -14.37
CA SER A 68 -14.46 16.27 -14.62
C SER A 68 -13.30 16.56 -15.56
N SER A 69 -12.21 15.79 -15.49
CA SER A 69 -11.02 15.97 -16.36
C SER A 69 -11.11 15.18 -17.67
N GLY A 70 -12.08 14.27 -17.80
CA GLY A 70 -12.23 13.36 -18.93
C GLY A 70 -11.10 12.33 -19.08
N SER A 71 -10.12 12.31 -18.17
CA SER A 71 -8.91 11.49 -18.25
C SER A 71 -8.53 10.86 -16.91
N TRP A 72 -7.93 9.67 -16.98
CA TRP A 72 -7.42 8.95 -15.80
C TRP A 72 -6.00 9.36 -15.39
N ASP A 73 -5.30 10.12 -16.23
CA ASP A 73 -3.88 10.44 -16.05
C ASP A 73 -3.65 11.13 -14.68
N GLN A 74 -4.52 12.05 -14.28
CA GLN A 74 -4.41 12.76 -13.00
C GLN A 74 -4.66 11.84 -11.78
N VAL A 75 -5.60 10.89 -11.89
CA VAL A 75 -5.86 9.89 -10.85
C VAL A 75 -4.66 8.96 -10.69
N PHE A 76 -4.07 8.52 -11.80
CA PHE A 76 -2.87 7.67 -11.78
C PHE A 76 -1.65 8.39 -11.21
N VAL A 77 -1.45 9.68 -11.52
CA VAL A 77 -0.35 10.47 -10.93
C VAL A 77 -0.52 10.62 -9.42
N ILE A 78 -1.74 10.90 -8.94
CA ILE A 78 -2.02 10.99 -7.51
C ILE A 78 -1.80 9.63 -6.83
N ALA A 79 -2.28 8.54 -7.43
CA ALA A 79 -2.07 7.19 -6.92
C ALA A 79 -0.57 6.82 -6.89
N ALA A 80 0.20 7.18 -7.91
CA ALA A 80 1.65 6.97 -7.94
C ALA A 80 2.35 7.78 -6.84
N GLY A 81 1.99 9.05 -6.65
CA GLY A 81 2.50 9.90 -5.57
C GLY A 81 2.20 9.32 -4.19
N ALA A 82 1.00 8.79 -3.97
CA ALA A 82 0.63 8.12 -2.72
C ALA A 82 1.48 6.86 -2.46
N ASN A 83 1.78 6.07 -3.50
CA ASN A 83 2.67 4.90 -3.39
C ASN A 83 4.11 5.31 -3.05
N ILE A 84 4.62 6.39 -3.66
CA ILE A 84 5.96 6.91 -3.34
C ILE A 84 6.00 7.38 -1.88
N LEU A 85 5.00 8.13 -1.43
CA LEU A 85 4.90 8.58 -0.04
C LEU A 85 4.83 7.38 0.91
N ALA A 86 4.03 6.35 0.60
CA ALA A 86 3.95 5.13 1.38
C ALA A 86 5.30 4.40 1.46
N SER A 87 6.04 4.31 0.35
CA SER A 87 7.39 3.73 0.31
C SER A 87 8.37 4.52 1.19
N LEU A 88 8.34 5.85 1.11
CA LEU A 88 9.17 6.72 1.96
C LEU A 88 8.83 6.54 3.44
N LEU A 89 7.55 6.50 3.80
CA LEU A 89 7.11 6.24 5.17
C LEU A 89 7.54 4.84 5.65
N ALA A 90 7.48 3.83 4.79
CA ALA A 90 7.96 2.49 5.13
C ALA A 90 9.46 2.50 5.47
N ILE A 91 10.28 3.26 4.73
CA ILE A 91 11.72 3.34 4.96
C ILE A 91 12.05 4.23 6.16
N VAL A 92 11.43 5.39 6.27
CA VAL A 92 11.79 6.42 7.25
C VAL A 92 11.13 6.17 8.60
N VAL A 93 9.91 5.66 8.64
CA VAL A 93 9.15 5.45 9.89
C VAL A 93 9.20 3.99 10.30
N LEU A 94 8.85 3.06 9.40
CA LEU A 94 8.73 1.64 9.77
C LEU A 94 10.10 1.02 10.09
N LYS A 95 11.16 1.36 9.36
CA LYS A 95 12.52 0.82 9.57
C LYS A 95 13.12 1.17 10.94
N PRO A 96 13.14 2.43 11.42
CA PRO A 96 13.65 2.74 12.76
C PRO A 96 12.70 2.26 13.85
N TRP A 97 11.38 2.35 13.64
CA TRP A 97 10.42 1.92 14.65
C TRP A 97 10.49 0.40 14.89
N ARG A 98 10.64 -0.39 13.82
CA ARG A 98 10.91 -1.84 13.92
C ARG A 98 12.21 -2.15 14.66
N ARG A 99 13.28 -1.38 14.43
CA ARG A 99 14.53 -1.53 15.19
C ARG A 99 14.32 -1.30 16.69
N THR A 100 13.54 -0.29 17.05
CA THR A 100 13.23 0.00 18.47
C THR A 100 12.35 -1.08 19.10
N VAL A 101 11.32 -1.57 18.41
CA VAL A 101 10.43 -2.63 18.92
C VAL A 101 11.18 -3.95 19.12
N VAL A 102 12.01 -4.35 18.15
CA VAL A 102 12.85 -5.56 18.27
C VAL A 102 13.88 -5.41 19.39
N ALA A 103 14.50 -4.24 19.53
CA ALA A 103 15.44 -3.98 20.64
C ALA A 103 14.75 -4.07 22.01
N GLN A 104 13.53 -3.55 22.15
CA GLN A 104 12.74 -3.65 23.39
C GLN A 104 12.29 -5.08 23.71
N SER A 105 12.09 -5.92 22.69
CA SER A 105 11.73 -7.33 22.86
C SER A 105 12.88 -8.16 23.43
N GLN A 106 14.14 -7.78 23.13
CA GLN A 106 15.33 -8.46 23.64
C GLN A 106 15.68 -8.07 25.09
N THR A 107 15.29 -6.88 25.55
CA THR A 107 15.55 -6.43 26.93
C THR A 107 14.58 -7.05 27.97
N GLN A 108 13.56 -7.79 27.54
CA GLN A 108 12.59 -8.46 28.42
C GLN A 108 12.81 -9.97 28.59
N GLN A 109 13.89 -10.54 28.03
CA GLN A 109 14.40 -11.87 28.37
C GLN A 109 15.49 -11.76 29.43
#